data_AF-A0A1I7S8J3-F1
#
_entry.id   AF-A0A1I7S8J3-F1
#
_cell.length_a   1.000
_cell.length_b   1.000
_cell.length_c   1.000
_cell.angle_alpha   90.00
_cell.angle_beta   90.00
_cell.angle_gamma   90.00
#
_symmetry.space_group_name_H-M   'P 1'
#
loop_
_entity.id
_entity.type
_entity.pdbx_description
1 polymer ?
#
loop_
_entity_poly.entity_id
_entity_poly.type
_entity_poly.pdbx_seq_one_letter_code
_entity_poly.pdbx_strand_id
1 'polypeptide(L)'
;MTELLKTAQDRLDDEKEKWKETEKTVLLGIDTVKALDADVVKCLQHEEINFVIFRLAQNGKNDQIGLNNMKISKSARLPFYAYIDPNPYADGAVQLNEALDFAAQNDIKLQGKSFISQMI
;
A
#
# COMPACT_ATOMS: atom_id res chain seq x y z
N MET A 1 37.41 -24.40 -32.40
CA MET A 1 36.33 -23.51 -31.94
C MET A 1 36.82 -22.91 -30.63
N THR A 2 37.26 -21.66 -30.73
CA THR A 2 38.20 -20.97 -29.83
C THR A 2 37.58 -20.70 -28.45
N GLU A 3 38.36 -20.84 -27.37
CA GLU A 3 37.95 -20.55 -25.98
C GLU A 3 37.21 -19.21 -25.83
N LEU A 4 37.57 -18.21 -26.63
CA LEU A 4 36.92 -16.91 -26.70
C LEU A 4 35.40 -16.97 -26.97
N LEU A 5 34.95 -17.91 -27.82
CA LEU A 5 33.52 -18.08 -28.12
C LEU A 5 32.76 -18.67 -26.93
N LYS A 6 33.41 -19.56 -26.17
CA LYS A 6 32.82 -20.17 -24.97
C LYS A 6 32.67 -19.13 -23.86
N THR A 7 33.70 -18.33 -23.61
CA THR A 7 33.65 -17.25 -22.60
C THR A 7 32.63 -16.16 -22.94
N ALA A 8 32.41 -15.86 -24.22
CA ALA A 8 31.38 -14.92 -24.64
C ALA A 8 29.96 -15.47 -24.40
N GLN A 9 29.76 -16.77 -24.64
CA GLN A 9 28.48 -17.43 -24.43
C GLN A 9 28.14 -17.54 -22.94
N ASP A 10 29.09 -17.95 -22.11
CA ASP A 10 28.91 -18.07 -20.66
C ASP A 10 28.52 -16.71 -20.03
N ARG A 11 29.13 -15.60 -20.49
CA ARG A 11 28.77 -14.24 -20.04
C ARG A 11 27.36 -13.82 -20.45
N LEU A 12 26.92 -14.20 -21.66
CA LEU A 12 25.57 -13.92 -22.15
C LEU A 12 24.51 -14.68 -21.35
N ASP A 13 24.82 -15.90 -20.93
CA ASP A 13 23.88 -16.73 -20.17
C ASP A 13 23.82 -16.29 -18.69
N ASP A 14 24.93 -15.89 -18.08
CA ASP A 14 24.98 -15.23 -16.77
C ASP A 14 24.20 -13.90 -16.75
N GLU A 15 24.31 -13.09 -17.82
CA GLU A 15 23.54 -11.85 -17.93
C GLU A 15 22.04 -12.17 -18.05
N LYS A 16 21.64 -13.15 -18.86
CA LYS A 16 20.23 -13.57 -18.97
C LYS A 16 19.65 -14.06 -17.65
N GLU A 17 20.41 -14.77 -16.81
CA GLU A 17 19.96 -15.14 -15.47
C GLU A 17 19.79 -13.94 -14.55
N LYS A 18 20.73 -12.98 -14.57
CA LYS A 18 20.58 -11.71 -13.82
C LYS A 18 19.35 -10.91 -14.23
N TRP A 19 18.98 -10.91 -15.52
CA TRP A 19 17.79 -10.22 -15.99
C TRP A 19 16.49 -10.92 -15.57
N LYS A 20 16.48 -12.24 -15.45
CA LYS A 20 15.33 -13.01 -14.91
C LYS A 20 15.06 -12.72 -13.43
N GLU A 21 16.08 -12.37 -12.65
CA GLU A 21 15.93 -11.98 -11.24
C GLU A 21 15.37 -10.57 -11.03
N THR A 22 15.27 -9.75 -12.08
CA THR A 22 14.83 -8.34 -12.00
C THR A 22 13.47 -8.03 -12.62
N GLU A 23 12.63 -9.04 -12.89
CA GLU A 23 11.20 -8.79 -13.06
C GLU A 23 10.58 -8.45 -11.69
N LYS A 24 10.89 -7.25 -11.19
CA LYS A 24 10.13 -6.63 -10.11
C LYS A 24 8.68 -6.56 -10.57
N THR A 25 7.82 -7.37 -9.97
CA THR A 25 6.37 -7.23 -10.12
C THR A 25 5.99 -5.81 -9.73
N VAL A 26 5.60 -5.01 -10.71
CA VAL A 26 5.09 -3.65 -10.47
C VAL A 26 3.74 -3.81 -9.79
N LEU A 27 3.64 -3.36 -8.53
CA LEU A 27 2.37 -3.35 -7.83
C LEU A 27 1.62 -2.06 -8.17
N LEU A 28 0.43 -2.19 -8.74
CA LEU A 28 -0.51 -1.12 -9.02
C LEU A 28 -1.40 -0.89 -7.80
N GLY A 29 -1.55 0.37 -7.41
CA GLY A 29 -2.42 0.75 -6.31
C GLY A 29 -3.08 2.09 -6.56
N ILE A 30 -4.22 2.33 -5.89
CA ILE A 30 -4.96 3.59 -5.98
C ILE A 30 -5.19 4.19 -4.59
N ASP A 31 -5.28 5.51 -4.51
CA ASP A 31 -5.79 6.25 -3.35
C ASP A 31 -7.17 6.81 -3.69
N THR A 32 -8.13 6.70 -2.77
CA THR A 32 -9.43 7.33 -2.92
C THR A 32 -10.04 7.74 -1.59
N VAL A 33 -10.68 8.92 -1.61
CA VAL A 33 -11.57 9.42 -0.55
C VAL A 33 -13.05 9.22 -0.90
N LYS A 34 -13.36 8.67 -2.08
CA LYS A 34 -14.74 8.37 -2.47
C LYS A 34 -15.19 7.08 -1.80
N ALA A 35 -16.47 7.02 -1.43
CA ALA A 35 -17.07 5.78 -0.94
C ALA A 35 -16.97 4.68 -2.00
N LEU A 36 -16.54 3.51 -1.57
CA LEU A 36 -16.55 2.29 -2.37
C LEU A 36 -17.84 1.52 -2.12
N ASP A 37 -18.24 0.75 -3.12
CA ASP A 37 -19.22 -0.32 -2.99
C ASP A 37 -18.63 -1.63 -3.52
N ALA A 38 -19.40 -2.71 -3.46
CA ALA A 38 -18.96 -4.02 -3.88
C ALA A 38 -18.63 -4.09 -5.38
N ASP A 39 -19.29 -3.30 -6.23
CA ASP A 39 -19.08 -3.35 -7.67
C ASP A 39 -17.82 -2.57 -8.07
N VAL A 40 -17.53 -1.46 -7.39
CA VAL A 40 -16.26 -0.76 -7.54
C VAL A 40 -15.10 -1.69 -7.14
N VAL A 41 -15.19 -2.42 -6.03
CA VAL A 41 -14.11 -3.32 -5.61
C VAL A 41 -13.88 -4.47 -6.59
N LYS A 42 -14.95 -5.05 -7.16
CA LYS A 42 -14.82 -6.05 -8.23
C LYS A 42 -14.12 -5.47 -9.46
N CYS A 43 -14.46 -4.25 -9.83
CA CYS A 43 -13.83 -3.55 -10.95
C CYS A 43 -12.32 -3.37 -10.68
N LEU A 44 -11.94 -2.91 -9.49
CA LEU A 44 -10.52 -2.77 -9.12
C LEU A 44 -9.75 -4.10 -9.19
N GLN A 45 -10.36 -5.20 -8.75
CA GLN A 45 -9.75 -6.53 -8.84
C GLN A 45 -9.65 -7.01 -10.30
N HIS A 46 -10.61 -6.68 -11.16
CA HIS A 46 -10.58 -6.97 -12.59
C HIS A 46 -9.47 -6.21 -13.32
N GLU A 47 -9.24 -4.95 -12.95
CA GLU A 47 -8.16 -4.09 -13.49
C GLU A 47 -6.79 -4.39 -12.85
N GLU A 48 -6.64 -5.54 -12.19
CA GLU A 48 -5.39 -6.00 -11.57
C GLU A 48 -4.79 -5.03 -10.55
N ILE A 49 -5.63 -4.20 -9.90
CA ILE A 49 -5.19 -3.33 -8.80
C ILE A 49 -4.82 -4.21 -7.60
N ASN A 50 -3.57 -4.11 -7.16
CA ASN A 50 -3.00 -4.94 -6.11
C ASN A 50 -3.34 -4.45 -4.70
N PHE A 51 -3.53 -3.13 -4.52
CA PHE A 51 -3.91 -2.56 -3.23
C PHE A 51 -4.62 -1.20 -3.35
N VAL A 52 -5.29 -0.81 -2.27
CA VAL A 52 -5.98 0.49 -2.13
C VAL A 52 -5.44 1.24 -0.92
N ILE A 53 -5.38 2.56 -1.00
CA ILE A 53 -5.00 3.45 0.09
C ILE A 53 -6.23 4.24 0.51
N PHE A 54 -6.52 4.27 1.82
CA PHE A 54 -7.66 4.99 2.38
C PHE A 54 -7.24 5.97 3.46
N ARG A 55 -7.92 7.11 3.52
CA ARG A 55 -7.73 8.07 4.60
C ARG A 55 -8.45 7.60 5.85
N LEU A 56 -7.77 7.53 6.99
CA LEU A 56 -8.34 7.15 8.27
C LEU A 56 -8.81 8.35 9.09
N ALA A 57 -8.11 9.48 8.95
CA ALA A 57 -8.42 10.72 9.62
C ALA A 57 -7.93 11.92 8.79
N GLN A 58 -8.62 13.05 8.94
CA GLN A 58 -8.29 14.32 8.31
C GLN A 58 -8.46 15.47 9.31
N ASN A 59 -7.44 16.33 9.42
CA ASN A 59 -7.45 17.54 10.23
C ASN A 59 -7.91 17.29 11.69
N GLY A 60 -7.39 16.22 12.30
CA GLY A 60 -7.74 15.81 13.67
C GLY A 60 -9.15 15.23 13.82
N LYS A 61 -9.81 14.82 12.72
CA LYS A 61 -11.13 14.19 12.74
C LYS A 61 -11.09 12.83 12.05
N ASN A 62 -11.81 11.86 12.60
CA ASN A 62 -11.95 10.53 12.01
C ASN A 62 -12.67 10.58 10.65
N ASP A 63 -12.20 9.79 9.69
CA ASP A 63 -12.79 9.68 8.35
C ASP A 63 -13.66 8.42 8.25
N GLN A 64 -14.97 8.59 8.41
CA GLN A 64 -15.93 7.48 8.37
C GLN A 64 -16.02 6.83 6.99
N ILE A 65 -15.82 7.61 5.91
CA ILE A 65 -15.86 7.07 4.53
C ILE A 65 -14.67 6.15 4.34
N GLY A 66 -13.47 6.60 4.71
CA GLY A 66 -12.27 5.78 4.60
C GLY A 66 -12.34 4.52 5.47
N LEU A 67 -12.89 4.61 6.70
CA LEU A 67 -13.13 3.43 7.53
C LEU A 67 -14.06 2.42 6.85
N ASN A 68 -15.17 2.89 6.26
CA ASN A 68 -16.10 2.02 5.55
C ASN A 68 -15.43 1.35 4.34
N ASN A 69 -14.61 2.10 3.60
CA ASN A 69 -13.83 1.56 2.48
C ASN A 69 -12.84 0.47 2.92
N MET A 70 -12.19 0.65 4.08
CA MET A 70 -11.32 -0.39 4.67
C MET A 70 -12.12 -1.67 4.98
N LYS A 71 -13.33 -1.54 5.54
CA LYS A 71 -14.20 -2.70 5.85
C LYS A 71 -14.64 -3.43 4.58
N ILE A 72 -14.98 -2.70 3.52
CA ILE A 72 -15.35 -3.28 2.22
C ILE A 72 -14.16 -4.01 1.60
N SER A 73 -12.98 -3.37 1.57
CA SER A 73 -11.76 -3.97 1.02
C SER A 73 -11.33 -5.20 1.80
N LYS A 74 -11.39 -5.15 3.14
CA LYS A 74 -11.15 -6.31 4.03
C LYS A 74 -12.07 -7.47 3.69
N SER A 75 -13.37 -7.22 3.52
CA SER A 75 -14.36 -8.24 3.19
C SER A 75 -14.11 -8.87 1.81
N ALA A 76 -13.65 -8.06 0.85
CA ALA A 76 -13.30 -8.51 -0.50
C ALA A 76 -11.90 -9.12 -0.63
N ARG A 77 -11.13 -9.20 0.47
CA ARG A 77 -9.72 -9.62 0.49
C ARG A 77 -8.83 -8.80 -0.45
N LEU A 78 -9.18 -7.54 -0.71
CA LEU A 78 -8.33 -6.59 -1.43
C LEU A 78 -7.39 -5.92 -0.40
N PRO A 79 -6.05 -6.07 -0.53
CA PRO A 79 -5.10 -5.44 0.38
C PRO A 79 -5.29 -3.93 0.44
N PHE A 80 -5.15 -3.35 1.63
CA PHE A 80 -5.25 -1.91 1.79
C PHE A 80 -4.22 -1.34 2.75
N TYR A 81 -3.94 -0.06 2.58
CA TYR A 81 -3.16 0.77 3.49
C TYR A 81 -4.02 1.94 3.97
N ALA A 82 -3.64 2.50 5.11
CA ALA A 82 -4.31 3.66 5.67
C ALA A 82 -3.32 4.82 5.83
N TYR A 83 -3.78 6.06 5.65
CA TYR A 83 -3.02 7.27 5.95
C TYR A 83 -3.83 8.24 6.80
N ILE A 84 -3.13 9.19 7.42
CA ILE A 84 -3.70 10.27 8.20
C ILE A 84 -3.27 11.57 7.52
N ASP A 85 -4.23 12.47 7.29
CA ASP A 85 -3.99 13.85 6.85
C ASP A 85 -3.99 14.74 8.11
N PRO A 86 -2.82 15.04 8.71
CA PRO A 86 -2.76 15.62 10.06
C PRO A 86 -3.11 17.11 10.06
N ASN A 87 -3.72 17.58 11.14
CA ASN A 87 -3.81 19.00 11.45
C ASN A 87 -2.43 19.49 11.94
N PRO A 88 -1.78 20.46 11.26
CA PRO A 88 -0.48 20.97 11.66
C PRO A 88 -0.51 21.81 12.95
N TYR A 89 -1.69 22.19 13.43
CA TYR A 89 -1.88 23.01 14.64
C TYR A 89 -2.22 22.19 15.89
N ALA A 90 -2.21 20.86 15.79
CA ALA A 90 -2.50 19.95 16.89
C ALA A 90 -1.35 18.95 17.09
N ASP A 91 -1.31 18.31 18.26
CA ASP A 91 -0.29 17.31 18.58
C ASP A 91 -0.40 16.11 17.62
N GLY A 92 0.70 15.80 16.92
CA GLY A 92 0.72 14.73 15.92
C GLY A 92 0.63 13.33 16.52
N ALA A 93 1.18 13.11 17.72
CA ALA A 93 1.13 11.82 18.40
C ALA A 93 -0.29 11.53 18.91
N VAL A 94 -0.97 12.55 19.45
CA VAL A 94 -2.38 12.45 19.84
C VAL A 94 -3.24 12.09 18.63
N GLN A 95 -3.09 12.80 17.51
CA GLN A 95 -3.85 12.52 16.29
C GLN A 95 -3.60 11.11 15.74
N LEU A 96 -2.35 10.62 15.78
CA LEU A 96 -2.01 9.25 15.38
C LEU A 96 -2.70 8.23 16.28
N ASN A 97 -2.61 8.39 17.60
CA ASN A 97 -3.19 7.46 18.55
C ASN A 97 -4.73 7.42 18.44
N GLU A 98 -5.38 8.58 18.33
CA GLU A 98 -6.84 8.66 18.14
C GLU A 98 -7.30 7.95 16.86
N ALA A 99 -6.55 8.13 15.75
CA ALA A 99 -6.87 7.44 14.49
C ALA A 99 -6.67 5.92 14.61
N LEU A 100 -5.61 5.46 15.28
CA LEU A 100 -5.37 4.02 15.51
C LEU A 100 -6.45 3.42 16.42
N ASP A 101 -6.84 4.13 17.48
CA ASP A 101 -7.93 3.72 18.38
C ASP A 101 -9.26 3.65 17.63
N PHE A 102 -9.55 4.63 16.78
CA PHE A 102 -10.74 4.63 15.93
C PHE A 102 -10.79 3.42 14.99
N ALA A 103 -9.67 3.07 14.35
CA ALA A 103 -9.56 1.86 13.53
C ALA A 103 -9.76 0.59 14.36
N ALA A 104 -9.11 0.49 15.52
CA ALA A 104 -9.17 -0.67 16.40
C ALA A 104 -10.57 -0.92 16.97
N GLN A 105 -11.28 0.13 17.39
CA GLN A 105 -12.68 0.08 17.83
C GLN A 105 -13.64 -0.40 16.72
N ASN A 106 -13.18 -0.41 15.47
CA ASN A 106 -13.93 -0.82 14.29
C ASN A 106 -13.37 -2.10 13.64
N ASP A 107 -12.63 -2.91 14.40
CA ASP A 107 -12.05 -4.19 13.97
C ASP A 107 -11.05 -4.07 12.80
N ILE A 108 -10.46 -2.89 12.60
CA ILE A 108 -9.38 -2.66 11.65
C ILE A 108 -8.07 -2.60 12.43
N LYS A 109 -7.32 -3.70 12.41
CA LYS A 109 -5.99 -3.78 13.04
C LYS A 109 -4.94 -3.30 12.06
N LEU A 110 -4.46 -2.08 12.24
CA LEU A 110 -3.36 -1.53 11.46
C LEU A 110 -2.03 -1.88 12.14
N GLN A 111 -1.08 -2.42 11.37
CA GLN A 111 0.30 -2.55 11.85
C GLN A 111 1.00 -1.22 11.59
N GLY A 112 1.19 -0.43 12.64
CA GLY A 112 2.01 0.78 12.56
C GLY A 112 3.46 0.42 12.32
N LYS A 113 3.92 0.44 11.06
CA LYS A 113 5.35 0.60 10.78
C LYS A 113 5.64 2.09 10.86
N SER A 114 6.16 2.52 12.00
CA SER A 114 6.71 3.87 12.17
C SER A 114 7.86 4.05 11.17
N PHE A 115 7.62 4.75 10.07
CA PHE A 115 8.67 5.36 9.28
C PHE A 115 8.93 6.75 9.86
N ILE A 116 9.45 6.82 11.10
CA ILE A 116 10.15 8.02 11.55
C ILE A 116 11.41 8.08 10.70
N SER A 117 11.32 8.78 9.57
CA SER A 117 12.49 9.29 8.87
C SER A 117 13.27 10.10 9.90
N GLN A 118 14.45 9.61 10.26
CA GLN A 118 15.44 10.37 11.00
C GLN A 118 15.88 11.53 10.10
N MET A 119 15.09 12.61 10.09
CA MET A 119 15.51 13.92 9.62
C MET A 119 15.57 14.84 10.84
N ILE A 120 16.62 14.63 11.63
CA ILE A 120 17.29 15.68 12.42
C ILE A 120 18.78 15.53 12.12
#